data_AF-A0A9E3CKZ6-F1
#
_entry.id   AF-A0A9E3CKZ6-F1
#
_cell.length_a   1.000
_cell.length_b   1.000
_cell.length_c   1.000
_cell.angle_alpha   90.00
_cell.angle_beta   90.00
_cell.angle_gamma   90.00
#
_symmetry.space_group_name_H-M   'P 1'
#
loop_
_entity.id
_entity.type
_entity.pdbx_description
1 polymer ?
#
loop_
_entity_poly.entity_id
_entity_poly.type
_entity_poly.pdbx_seq_one_letter_code
_entity_poly.pdbx_strand_id
1 'polypeptide(L)'
;MAYMTAYQRKLQARNAEIVRLAKLKVPTKRIARLTGCSTSVVLNVKRANGIEADVTPPLTTEQLARAEVLLADGCSRAETARTLGVSKHQLRHAFPEAAWSTEDRVEAEHATGDRKHTAPVIAHSRRYRERARQERSDGAGGPFQ
;
A
#
# COMPACT_ATOMS: atom_id res chain seq x y z
N MET A 1 12.76 43.44 12.27
CA MET A 1 13.13 42.53 11.17
C MET A 1 13.77 41.28 11.77
N ALA A 2 13.13 40.11 11.67
CA ALA A 2 13.73 38.87 12.12
C ALA A 2 14.85 38.49 11.14
N TYR A 3 16.11 38.54 11.60
CA TYR A 3 17.24 38.06 10.79
C TYR A 3 17.15 36.54 10.70
N MET A 4 16.94 36.03 9.49
CA MET A 4 17.02 34.60 9.28
C MET A 4 18.47 34.14 9.46
N THR A 5 18.66 33.07 10.24
CA THR A 5 19.98 32.48 10.40
C THR A 5 20.44 31.86 9.08
N ALA A 6 21.76 31.72 8.89
CA ALA A 6 22.32 31.09 7.70
C ALA A 6 21.75 29.68 7.44
N TYR A 7 21.46 28.94 8.52
CA TYR A 7 20.80 27.65 8.46
C TYR A 7 19.38 27.74 7.89
N GLN A 8 18.57 28.69 8.35
CA GLN A 8 17.21 28.88 7.85
C GLN A 8 17.19 29.23 6.36
N ARG A 9 18.13 30.06 5.89
CA ARG A 9 18.29 30.35 4.45
C ARG A 9 18.59 29.09 3.64
N LYS A 10 19.50 28.26 4.12
CA LYS A 10 19.84 26.97 3.46
C LYS A 10 18.61 26.04 3.40
N LEU A 11 17.84 25.98 4.49
CA LEU A 11 16.62 25.19 4.56
C LEU A 11 15.54 25.68 3.58
N GLN A 12 15.34 26.99 3.49
CA GLN A 12 14.42 27.60 2.53
C GLN A 12 14.83 27.35 1.09
N ALA A 13 16.12 27.53 0.74
CA ALA A 13 16.62 27.28 -0.60
C ALA A 13 16.38 25.82 -1.04
N ARG A 14 16.65 24.87 -0.14
CA ARG A 14 16.38 23.44 -0.37
C ARG A 14 14.89 23.16 -0.56
N ASN A 15 14.03 23.74 0.27
CA ASN A 15 12.58 23.54 0.17
C ASN A 15 12.03 24.15 -1.13
N ALA A 16 12.55 25.31 -1.56
CA ALA A 16 12.21 25.91 -2.84
C ALA A 16 12.60 25.01 -4.02
N GLU A 17 13.76 24.38 -3.97
CA GLU A 17 14.20 23.43 -4.98
C GLU A 17 13.32 22.16 -5.03
N ILE A 18 12.94 21.63 -3.86
CA ILE A 18 11.97 20.52 -3.77
C ILE A 18 10.65 20.90 -4.45
N VAL A 19 10.10 22.08 -4.16
CA VAL A 19 8.85 22.56 -4.75
C VAL A 19 8.98 22.73 -6.26
N ARG A 20 10.10 23.29 -6.73
CA ARG A 20 10.39 23.44 -8.17
C ARG A 20 10.36 22.09 -8.88
N LEU A 21 11.09 21.10 -8.36
CA LEU A 21 11.13 19.74 -8.93
C LEU A 21 9.76 19.04 -8.87
N ALA A 22 9.00 19.25 -7.79
CA ALA A 22 7.67 18.67 -7.64
C ALA A 22 6.67 19.26 -8.64
N LYS A 23 6.75 20.56 -8.95
CA LYS A 23 5.95 21.20 -10.01
C LYS A 23 6.26 20.66 -11.39
N LEU A 24 7.51 20.25 -11.63
CA LEU A 24 7.95 19.54 -12.85
C LEU A 24 7.52 18.05 -12.88
N LYS A 25 6.66 17.61 -11.94
CA LYS A 25 6.17 16.23 -11.83
C LYS A 25 7.28 15.17 -11.71
N VAL A 26 8.45 15.57 -11.17
CA VAL A 26 9.53 14.63 -10.88
C VAL A 26 9.10 13.72 -9.72
N PRO A 27 9.31 12.38 -9.80
CA PRO A 27 8.95 11.48 -8.71
C PRO A 27 9.69 11.81 -7.41
N THR A 28 9.00 11.71 -6.29
CA THR A 28 9.47 11.98 -4.91
C THR A 28 10.80 11.27 -4.60
N LYS A 29 10.94 10.00 -5.00
CA LYS A 29 12.20 9.25 -4.84
C LYS A 29 13.36 9.87 -5.61
N ARG A 30 13.10 10.44 -6.80
CA ARG A 30 14.11 11.11 -7.61
C ARG A 30 14.45 12.48 -7.01
N ILE A 31 13.45 13.24 -6.54
CA ILE A 31 13.67 14.51 -5.83
C ILE A 31 14.57 14.31 -4.60
N ALA A 32 14.27 13.29 -3.78
CA ALA A 32 15.08 12.94 -2.61
C ALA A 32 16.56 12.73 -2.95
N ARG A 33 16.84 11.96 -4.02
CA ARG A 33 18.21 11.74 -4.53
C ARG A 33 18.86 13.03 -5.02
N LEU A 34 18.15 13.86 -5.78
CA LEU A 34 18.68 15.11 -6.33
C LEU A 34 18.98 16.16 -5.26
N THR A 35 18.17 16.19 -4.20
CA THR A 35 18.25 17.20 -3.12
C THR A 35 19.03 16.71 -1.90
N GLY A 36 19.51 15.47 -1.90
CA GLY A 36 20.21 14.85 -0.76
C GLY A 36 19.35 14.70 0.49
N CYS A 37 18.02 14.65 0.34
CA CYS A 37 17.07 14.56 1.46
C CYS A 37 16.44 13.18 1.56
N SER A 38 15.86 12.86 2.72
CA SER A 38 14.99 11.69 2.85
C SER A 38 13.67 11.90 2.11
N THR A 39 13.03 10.81 1.67
CA THR A 39 11.71 10.86 1.04
C THR A 39 10.65 11.48 1.95
N SER A 40 10.73 11.23 3.27
CA SER A 40 9.81 11.83 4.26
C SER A 40 9.90 13.35 4.28
N VAL A 41 11.10 13.93 4.18
CA VAL A 41 11.27 15.40 4.10
C VAL A 41 10.61 15.95 2.84
N VAL A 42 10.82 15.30 1.69
CA VAL A 42 10.19 15.71 0.43
C VAL A 42 8.67 15.66 0.52
N LEU A 43 8.10 14.57 1.06
CA LEU A 43 6.65 14.43 1.24
C LEU A 43 6.08 15.50 2.17
N ASN A 44 6.77 15.83 3.27
CA ASN A 44 6.34 16.88 4.18
C ASN A 44 6.36 18.26 3.51
N VAL A 45 7.40 18.58 2.74
CA VAL A 45 7.47 19.84 1.98
C VAL A 45 6.37 19.90 0.92
N LYS A 46 6.13 18.80 0.18
CA LYS A 46 5.02 18.71 -0.78
C LYS A 46 3.68 18.95 -0.09
N ARG A 47 3.39 18.26 1.02
CA ARG A 47 2.16 18.41 1.81
C ARG A 47 1.98 19.84 2.32
N ALA A 48 3.03 20.46 2.87
CA ALA A 48 2.98 21.83 3.36
C ALA A 48 2.72 22.87 2.24
N ASN A 49 2.99 22.52 0.98
CA ASN A 49 2.74 23.35 -0.19
C ASN A 49 1.53 22.87 -1.02
N GLY A 50 0.70 21.98 -0.48
CA GLY A 50 -0.49 21.47 -1.17
C GLY A 50 -0.19 20.65 -2.44
N ILE A 51 1.02 20.11 -2.59
CA ILE A 51 1.41 19.29 -3.73
C ILE A 51 1.11 17.82 -3.41
N GLU A 52 0.32 17.17 -4.26
CA GLU A 52 -0.04 15.77 -4.11
C GLU A 52 1.17 14.83 -4.18
N ALA A 53 1.09 13.74 -3.41
CA ALA A 53 2.05 12.66 -3.46
C ALA A 53 1.97 11.93 -4.81
N ASP A 54 3.04 11.20 -5.16
CA ASP A 54 3.02 10.41 -6.39
C ASP A 54 2.04 9.25 -6.20
N VAL A 55 1.05 9.16 -7.09
CA VAL A 55 0.09 8.07 -7.08
C VAL A 55 0.66 6.93 -7.91
N THR A 56 0.73 5.73 -7.31
CA THR A 56 1.02 4.53 -8.09
C THR A 56 -0.22 4.18 -8.90
N PRO A 57 -0.12 3.99 -10.23
CA PRO A 57 -1.27 3.64 -11.04
C PRO A 57 -1.95 2.36 -10.52
N PRO A 58 -3.29 2.28 -10.53
CA PRO A 58 -3.99 1.02 -10.26
C PRO A 58 -3.67 -0.01 -11.35
N LEU A 59 -3.91 -1.29 -11.05
CA LEU A 59 -3.82 -2.35 -12.05
C LEU A 59 -4.88 -2.15 -13.13
N THR A 60 -4.52 -2.39 -14.39
CA THR A 60 -5.49 -2.37 -15.49
C THR A 60 -6.39 -3.60 -15.43
N THR A 61 -7.56 -3.54 -16.08
CA THR A 61 -8.49 -4.68 -16.17
C THR A 61 -7.83 -5.90 -16.80
N GLU A 62 -7.00 -5.69 -17.83
CA GLU A 62 -6.23 -6.76 -18.49
C GLU A 62 -5.22 -7.40 -17.54
N GLN A 63 -4.51 -6.58 -16.75
CA GLN A 63 -3.57 -7.07 -15.74
C GLN A 63 -4.29 -7.85 -14.63
N LEU A 64 -5.49 -7.41 -14.22
CA LEU A 64 -6.30 -8.13 -13.24
C LEU A 64 -6.75 -9.49 -13.78
N ALA A 65 -7.32 -9.53 -15.00
CA ALA A 65 -7.75 -10.78 -15.62
C ALA A 65 -6.59 -11.76 -15.80
N ARG A 66 -5.43 -11.28 -16.25
CA ARG A 66 -4.25 -12.13 -16.42
C ARG A 66 -3.67 -12.59 -15.08
N ALA A 67 -3.68 -11.74 -14.06
CA ALA A 67 -3.27 -12.10 -12.72
C ALA A 67 -4.18 -13.18 -12.11
N GLU A 68 -5.48 -13.08 -12.33
CA GLU A 68 -6.45 -14.06 -11.85
C GLU A 68 -6.20 -15.45 -12.44
N VAL A 69 -5.97 -15.54 -13.75
CA VAL A 69 -5.62 -16.81 -14.42
C VAL A 69 -4.32 -17.39 -13.86
N LEU A 70 -3.25 -16.60 -13.78
CA LEU A 70 -1.96 -17.08 -13.28
C LEU A 70 -2.04 -17.57 -11.83
N LEU A 71 -2.77 -16.85 -10.97
CA LEU A 71 -2.96 -17.23 -9.57
C LEU A 71 -3.84 -18.49 -9.45
N ALA A 72 -4.86 -18.65 -10.30
CA ALA A 72 -5.68 -19.86 -10.37
C ALA A 72 -4.87 -21.08 -10.85
N ASP A 73 -3.93 -20.88 -11.77
CA ASP A 73 -2.99 -21.89 -12.25
C ASP A 73 -1.91 -22.25 -11.19
N GLY A 74 -1.95 -21.62 -10.02
CA GLY A 74 -1.06 -21.89 -8.90
C GLY A 74 0.26 -21.13 -8.93
N CYS A 75 0.43 -20.14 -9.81
CA CYS A 75 1.63 -19.29 -9.78
C CYS A 75 1.70 -18.47 -8.49
N SER A 76 2.90 -18.32 -7.94
CA SER A 76 3.11 -17.45 -6.77
C SER A 76 2.87 -15.98 -7.13
N ARG A 77 2.48 -15.16 -6.15
CA ARG A 77 2.33 -13.71 -6.35
C ARG A 77 3.61 -13.03 -6.83
N ALA A 78 4.78 -13.57 -6.47
CA ALA A 78 6.06 -13.03 -6.92
C ALA A 78 6.28 -13.29 -8.42
N GLU A 79 5.99 -14.51 -8.88
CA GLU A 79 6.06 -14.87 -10.30
C GLU A 79 5.02 -14.12 -11.14
N THR A 80 3.78 -14.02 -10.64
CA THR A 80 2.73 -13.23 -11.29
C THR A 80 3.12 -11.75 -11.38
N ALA A 81 3.70 -11.17 -10.32
CA ALA A 81 4.18 -9.79 -10.31
C ALA A 81 5.28 -9.55 -11.36
N ARG A 82 6.25 -10.47 -11.46
CA ARG A 82 7.32 -10.42 -12.46
C ARG A 82 6.75 -10.51 -13.88
N THR A 83 5.86 -11.45 -14.11
CA THR A 83 5.23 -11.69 -15.42
C THR A 83 4.44 -10.48 -15.91
N LEU A 84 3.71 -9.81 -15.02
CA LEU A 84 2.84 -8.67 -15.38
C LEU A 84 3.53 -7.30 -15.27
N GLY A 85 4.76 -7.24 -14.77
CA GLY A 85 5.49 -6.00 -14.56
C GLY A 85 4.90 -5.10 -13.47
N VAL A 86 4.28 -5.70 -12.45
CA VAL A 86 3.59 -4.97 -11.35
C VAL A 86 4.20 -5.29 -10.00
N SER A 87 3.90 -4.51 -8.97
CA SER A 87 4.43 -4.81 -7.63
C SER A 87 3.67 -5.94 -6.94
N LYS A 88 4.39 -6.82 -6.21
CA LYS A 88 3.78 -7.84 -5.30
C LYS A 88 2.77 -7.21 -4.34
N HIS A 89 3.02 -5.96 -3.92
CA HIS A 89 2.12 -5.20 -3.06
C HIS A 89 0.78 -4.88 -3.75
N GLN A 90 0.78 -4.43 -5.01
CA GLN A 90 -0.46 -4.20 -5.77
C GLN A 90 -1.28 -5.48 -5.91
N LEU A 91 -0.64 -6.61 -6.23
CA LEU A 91 -1.33 -7.90 -6.31
C LEU A 91 -1.91 -8.35 -4.97
N ARG A 92 -1.20 -8.13 -3.86
CA ARG A 92 -1.72 -8.45 -2.52
C ARG A 92 -2.99 -7.66 -2.16
N HIS A 93 -3.08 -6.40 -2.59
CA HIS A 93 -4.27 -5.58 -2.39
C HIS A 93 -5.41 -5.97 -3.33
N ALA A 94 -5.11 -6.32 -4.58
CA ALA A 94 -6.12 -6.71 -5.56
C ALA A 94 -6.68 -8.12 -5.31
N PHE A 95 -5.83 -9.06 -4.87
CA PHE A 95 -6.18 -10.45 -4.61
C PHE A 95 -5.77 -10.85 -3.18
N PRO A 96 -6.47 -10.32 -2.15
CA PRO A 96 -6.16 -10.63 -0.76
C PRO A 96 -6.36 -12.12 -0.46
N GLU A 97 -7.34 -12.74 -1.10
CA GLU A 97 -7.77 -14.13 -0.83
C GLU A 97 -7.05 -15.19 -1.67
N ALA A 98 -6.32 -14.79 -2.72
CA ALA A 98 -5.48 -15.69 -3.53
C ALA A 98 -4.20 -16.13 -2.78
N ALA A 99 -4.29 -16.26 -1.45
CA ALA A 99 -3.15 -16.35 -0.55
C ALA A 99 -2.63 -17.75 -0.30
N TRP A 100 -3.30 -18.81 -0.76
CA TRP A 100 -2.93 -20.16 -0.36
C TRP A 100 -2.43 -20.97 -1.55
N SER A 101 -1.28 -20.56 -2.08
CA SER A 101 -0.36 -21.53 -2.68
C SER A 101 0.54 -22.04 -1.55
N THR A 102 0.80 -23.35 -1.54
CA THR A 102 1.54 -24.09 -0.50
C THR A 102 2.91 -23.48 -0.14
N GLU A 103 3.49 -22.65 -1.02
CA GLU A 103 4.76 -21.94 -0.84
C GLU A 103 4.68 -20.73 0.09
N ASP A 104 3.54 -20.01 0.14
CA ASP A 104 3.33 -18.90 1.09
C ASP A 104 3.33 -19.42 2.55
N ARG A 105 3.02 -20.70 2.75
CA ARG A 105 3.07 -21.38 4.06
C ARG A 105 4.51 -21.67 4.50
N VAL A 106 5.37 -22.11 3.58
CA VAL A 106 6.80 -22.34 3.83
C VAL A 106 7.55 -21.02 4.03
N GLU A 107 7.26 -19.99 3.22
CA GLU A 107 7.83 -18.64 3.40
C GLU A 107 7.37 -18.00 4.73
N ALA A 108 6.11 -18.21 5.14
CA ALA A 108 5.61 -17.78 6.45
C ALA A 108 6.31 -18.52 7.60
N GLU A 109 6.46 -19.84 7.52
CA GLU A 109 7.17 -20.64 8.53
C GLU A 109 8.63 -20.19 8.69
N HIS A 110 9.32 -19.82 7.61
CA HIS A 110 10.67 -19.24 7.68
C HIS A 110 10.71 -17.75 8.10
N ALA A 111 9.65 -16.97 7.87
CA ALA A 111 9.57 -15.55 8.20
C ALA A 111 9.09 -15.26 9.64
N THR A 112 8.59 -16.27 10.36
CA THR A 112 8.08 -16.12 11.75
C THR A 112 9.21 -16.00 12.79
N GLY A 113 10.46 -15.85 12.36
CA GLY A 113 11.61 -15.69 13.24
C GLY A 113 11.80 -14.32 13.88
N ASP A 114 11.25 -13.22 13.34
CA ASP A 114 11.73 -11.89 13.78
C ASP A 114 10.81 -10.66 13.56
N ARG A 115 9.51 -10.72 13.89
CA ARG A 115 8.70 -9.48 13.98
C ARG A 115 7.76 -9.47 15.17
N LYS A 116 8.23 -8.87 16.26
CA LYS A 116 7.38 -8.36 17.34
C LYS A 116 6.49 -7.24 16.78
N HIS A 117 5.18 -7.34 17.04
CA HIS A 117 4.12 -6.36 16.75
C HIS A 117 3.57 -6.27 15.31
N THR A 118 2.61 -7.13 14.96
CA THR A 118 1.42 -6.68 14.20
C THR A 118 0.23 -7.57 14.60
N ALA A 119 -0.69 -7.03 15.38
CA ALA A 119 -1.96 -7.71 15.68
C ALA A 119 -2.80 -7.82 14.38
N PRO A 120 -3.57 -8.90 14.18
CA PRO A 120 -4.39 -9.04 12.99
C PRO A 120 -5.53 -8.03 13.02
N VAL A 121 -5.54 -7.11 12.05
CA VAL A 121 -6.69 -6.25 11.77
C VAL A 121 -7.76 -7.14 11.14
N ILE A 122 -8.68 -7.66 11.96
CA ILE A 122 -9.89 -8.34 11.51
C ILE A 122 -10.78 -7.28 10.86
N ALA A 123 -10.59 -7.05 9.56
CA ALA A 123 -11.45 -6.18 8.76
C ALA A 123 -12.62 -6.99 8.19
N HIS A 124 -13.79 -6.77 8.79
CA HIS A 124 -15.13 -7.16 8.37
C HIS A 124 -15.34 -7.21 6.84
N SER A 125 -15.46 -8.42 6.29
CA SER A 125 -16.02 -8.62 4.95
C SER A 125 -17.55 -8.52 4.96
N ARG A 126 -18.14 -7.98 3.88
CA ARG A 126 -19.60 -7.84 3.67
C ARG A 126 -20.38 -9.14 3.93
N ARG A 127 -19.75 -10.29 3.67
CA ARG A 127 -20.32 -11.63 3.87
C ARG A 127 -20.64 -11.93 5.34
N TYR A 128 -19.92 -11.34 6.31
CA TYR A 128 -20.22 -11.53 7.74
C TYR A 128 -21.49 -10.75 8.17
N ARG A 129 -21.74 -9.58 7.55
CA ARG A 129 -22.98 -8.81 7.78
C ARG A 129 -24.20 -9.46 7.15
N GLU A 130 -24.02 -10.12 6.01
CA GLU A 130 -25.10 -10.84 5.32
C GLU A 130 -25.44 -12.14 6.05
N ARG A 131 -24.44 -12.91 6.51
CA ARG A 131 -24.66 -14.12 7.32
C ARG A 131 -25.34 -13.83 8.66
N ALA A 132 -24.90 -12.78 9.37
CA ALA A 132 -25.51 -12.36 10.64
C ALA A 132 -26.92 -11.75 10.50
N ARG A 133 -27.34 -11.36 9.28
CA ARG A 133 -28.73 -10.97 8.97
C ARG A 133 -29.60 -12.18 8.68
N GLN A 134 -29.06 -13.15 7.93
CA GLN A 134 -29.72 -14.42 7.63
C GLN A 134 -29.96 -15.26 8.90
N GLU A 135 -28.99 -15.31 9.82
CA GLU A 135 -29.12 -16.01 11.10
C GLU A 135 -30.15 -15.36 12.05
N ARG A 136 -30.48 -14.07 11.87
CA ARG A 136 -31.58 -13.40 12.61
C ARG A 136 -32.95 -13.57 11.97
N SER A 137 -33.02 -13.79 10.65
CA SER A 137 -34.30 -14.10 9.98
C SER A 137 -34.71 -15.55 10.19
N ASP A 138 -33.75 -16.46 10.32
CA ASP A 138 -34.01 -17.91 10.35
C ASP A 138 -34.14 -18.45 11.80
N GLY A 139 -33.91 -17.60 12.81
CA GLY A 139 -33.93 -17.92 14.25
C GLY A 139 -35.16 -17.44 15.03
N ALA A 140 -36.31 -17.19 14.39
CA ALA A 140 -37.58 -16.95 15.08
C ALA A 140 -38.18 -18.29 15.55
N GLY A 141 -37.67 -18.84 16.66
CA GLY A 141 -38.05 -20.17 17.12
C GLY A 141 -37.71 -20.56 18.56
N GLY A 142 -37.87 -19.63 19.53
CA GLY A 142 -37.99 -19.90 20.99
C GLY A 142 -36.87 -20.73 21.66
N PRO A 143 -37.01 -21.16 22.93
CA PRO A 143 -37.91 -20.73 24.00
C PRO A 143 -37.12 -20.20 25.22
N PHE A 144 -37.62 -19.20 25.93
CA PHE A 144 -37.27 -19.03 27.34
C PHE A 144 -38.56 -18.94 28.14
N GLN A 145 -38.65 -19.86 29.10
CA GLN A 145 -39.68 -19.99 30.14
C GLN A 145 -39.74 -18.74 31.01
#